data_AF-A0A965RLY1-F1
#
_entry.id   AF-A0A965RLY1-F1
#
_cell.length_a   1.000
_cell.length_b   1.000
_cell.length_c   1.000
_cell.angle_alpha   90.00
_cell.angle_beta   90.00
_cell.angle_gamma   90.00
#
_symmetry.space_group_name_H-M   'P 1'
#
loop_
_entity.id
_entity.type
_entity.pdbx_description
1 polymer ?
#
loop_
_entity_poly.entity_id
_entity_poly.type
_entity_poly.pdbx_seq_one_letter_code
_entity_poly.pdbx_strand_id
1 'polypeptide(L)'
;MNNSHDEIKKLIKASRKMLSNETVIEENNRIKKFYNLITEQGIDLTDDKVTDKLNITKSVEDKMKDDVDPQEDKKQGYRISGGILVLHGKNNADLELTTDEKNTFQETMDEFVAEVSSLSDFYKLNVYSNNVEWSGKIIDYDLDFFMSIGEENGIYINGDMIKIDEKLMDLLTKLKSFYDKFKSKWATVLASRKKTKKSD
;
A
#
# COMPACT_ATOMS: atom_id res chain seq x y z
N MET A 1 -56.60 15.43 -14.24
CA MET A 1 -55.35 16.17 -14.51
C MET A 1 -54.37 15.78 -13.42
N ASN A 2 -53.28 15.06 -13.75
CA ASN A 2 -52.25 14.75 -12.75
C ASN A 2 -51.51 16.04 -12.40
N ASN A 3 -51.43 16.36 -11.12
CA ASN A 3 -50.69 17.52 -10.64
C ASN A 3 -49.18 17.22 -10.70
N SER A 4 -48.35 18.21 -11.01
CA SER A 4 -46.88 18.13 -11.03
C SER A 4 -46.32 17.48 -9.75
N HIS A 5 -46.95 17.73 -8.61
CA HIS A 5 -46.59 17.12 -7.34
C HIS A 5 -46.75 15.58 -7.31
N ASP A 6 -47.74 15.04 -8.01
CA ASP A 6 -47.98 13.60 -8.10
C ASP A 6 -47.00 12.92 -9.07
N GLU A 7 -46.59 13.63 -10.12
CA GLU A 7 -45.54 13.18 -11.02
C GLU A 7 -44.17 13.14 -10.32
N ILE A 8 -43.83 14.16 -9.52
CA ILE A 8 -42.60 14.19 -8.72
C ILE A 8 -42.60 13.01 -7.72
N LYS A 9 -43.71 12.76 -7.03
CA LYS A 9 -43.83 11.59 -6.13
C LYS A 9 -43.64 10.27 -6.88
N LYS A 10 -44.18 10.15 -8.09
CA LYS A 10 -44.04 8.95 -8.92
C LYS A 10 -42.59 8.74 -9.37
N LEU A 11 -41.89 9.81 -9.75
CA LEU A 11 -40.48 9.77 -10.13
C LEU A 11 -39.57 9.41 -8.95
N ILE A 12 -39.79 10.01 -7.78
CA ILE A 12 -39.03 9.69 -6.57
C ILE A 12 -39.26 8.22 -6.17
N LYS A 13 -40.49 7.72 -6.27
CA LYS A 13 -40.81 6.31 -5.97
C LYS A 13 -40.13 5.36 -6.97
N ALA A 14 -40.08 5.71 -8.26
CA ALA A 14 -39.38 4.93 -9.28
C ALA A 14 -37.86 4.92 -9.04
N SER A 15 -37.26 6.09 -8.72
CA SER A 15 -35.84 6.21 -8.39
C SER A 15 -35.46 5.38 -7.16
N ARG A 16 -36.25 5.47 -6.08
CA ARG A 16 -36.03 4.65 -4.87
C ARG A 16 -36.14 3.16 -5.16
N LYS A 17 -37.12 2.74 -5.96
CA LYS A 17 -37.29 1.34 -6.36
C LYS A 17 -36.12 0.82 -7.21
N MET A 18 -35.55 1.68 -8.06
CA MET A 18 -34.41 1.34 -8.90
C MET A 18 -33.11 1.25 -8.08
N LEU A 19 -32.91 2.16 -7.13
CA LEU A 19 -31.78 2.15 -6.20
C LEU A 19 -31.86 1.02 -5.16
N SER A 20 -33.07 0.57 -4.80
CA SER A 20 -33.29 -0.57 -3.92
C SER A 20 -33.32 -1.92 -4.65
N ASN A 21 -33.05 -1.95 -5.95
CA ASN A 21 -33.02 -3.19 -6.71
C ASN A 21 -31.76 -3.99 -6.32
N GLU A 22 -31.96 -5.28 -6.04
CA GLU A 22 -30.93 -6.22 -5.56
C GLU A 22 -29.73 -6.25 -6.53
N THR A 23 -29.98 -6.17 -7.84
CA THR A 23 -28.94 -6.09 -8.87
C THR A 23 -28.09 -4.82 -8.81
N VAL A 24 -28.69 -3.66 -8.50
CA VAL A 24 -27.96 -2.38 -8.39
C VAL A 24 -27.17 -2.32 -7.08
N ILE A 25 -27.70 -2.92 -6.02
CA ILE A 25 -26.99 -3.06 -4.73
C ILE A 25 -25.81 -4.03 -4.90
N GLU A 26 -26.02 -5.16 -5.57
CA GLU A 26 -24.96 -6.11 -5.89
C GLU A 26 -23.89 -5.49 -6.78
N GLU A 27 -24.25 -4.73 -7.81
CA GLU A 27 -23.29 -4.02 -8.65
C GLU A 27 -22.53 -2.96 -7.86
N ASN A 28 -23.19 -2.18 -7.01
CA ASN A 28 -22.50 -1.23 -6.14
C ASN A 28 -21.57 -1.94 -5.15
N ASN A 29 -21.95 -3.09 -4.62
CA ASN A 29 -21.10 -3.89 -3.73
C ASN A 29 -19.94 -4.54 -4.50
N ARG A 30 -20.15 -4.98 -5.74
CA ARG A 30 -19.08 -5.46 -6.64
C ARG A 30 -18.11 -4.35 -6.98
N ILE A 31 -18.59 -3.16 -7.33
CA ILE A 31 -17.78 -1.97 -7.61
C ILE A 31 -16.98 -1.60 -6.37
N LYS A 32 -17.62 -1.53 -5.19
CA LYS A 32 -16.93 -1.25 -3.94
C LYS A 32 -15.94 -2.35 -3.55
N LYS A 33 -16.20 -3.62 -3.85
CA LYS A 33 -15.25 -4.73 -3.67
C LYS A 33 -14.09 -4.64 -4.67
N PHE A 34 -14.37 -4.33 -5.93
CA PHE A 34 -13.41 -4.13 -7.01
C PHE A 34 -12.46 -2.96 -6.74
N TYR A 35 -12.97 -1.89 -6.10
CA TYR A 35 -12.19 -0.73 -5.66
C TYR A 35 -11.75 -0.81 -4.19
N ASN A 36 -11.93 -1.95 -3.52
CA ASN A 36 -11.61 -2.19 -2.10
C ASN A 36 -12.11 -1.07 -1.13
N LEU A 37 -13.29 -0.51 -1.39
CA LEU A 37 -13.96 0.53 -0.59
C LEU A 37 -14.84 -0.04 0.54
N ILE A 38 -15.23 -1.31 0.48
CA ILE A 38 -15.86 -2.03 1.59
C ILE A 38 -15.06 -3.31 1.83
N THR A 39 -14.54 -3.44 3.05
CA THR A 39 -14.03 -4.71 3.58
C THR A 39 -14.82 -5.01 4.85
N GLU A 40 -15.69 -6.03 4.79
CA GLU A 40 -16.01 -6.79 5.99
C GLU A 40 -14.70 -7.38 6.53
N GLN A 41 -14.56 -7.38 7.84
CA GLN A 41 -13.34 -7.72 8.56
C GLN A 41 -12.69 -9.00 8.01
N GLY A 42 -11.39 -8.91 7.70
CA GLY A 42 -10.54 -10.06 7.37
C GLY A 42 -10.73 -10.62 5.97
N ILE A 43 -10.09 -10.01 4.97
CA ILE A 43 -9.83 -10.70 3.70
C ILE A 43 -8.33 -10.85 3.56
N ASP A 44 -7.91 -12.11 3.52
CA ASP A 44 -6.58 -12.55 3.16
C ASP A 44 -6.28 -12.14 1.70
N LEU A 45 -5.29 -11.26 1.50
CA LEU A 45 -4.85 -10.78 0.19
C LEU A 45 -3.77 -11.70 -0.42
N THR A 46 -3.82 -13.00 -0.10
CA THR A 46 -2.81 -14.01 -0.50
C THR A 46 -2.83 -14.40 -1.96
N ASP A 47 -3.81 -13.97 -2.76
CA ASP A 47 -3.84 -14.30 -4.19
C ASP A 47 -2.90 -13.39 -5.02
N ASP A 48 -1.69 -13.90 -5.26
CA ASP A 48 -0.63 -13.36 -6.13
C ASP A 48 -0.98 -13.30 -7.64
N LYS A 49 -2.21 -12.90 -8.02
CA LYS A 49 -2.67 -12.94 -9.43
C LYS A 49 -3.37 -11.69 -9.96
N VAL A 50 -2.99 -10.48 -9.53
CA VAL A 50 -3.57 -9.25 -10.13
C VAL A 50 -2.54 -8.24 -10.66
N THR A 51 -1.24 -8.44 -10.50
CA THR A 51 -0.25 -7.53 -11.13
C THR A 51 1.01 -8.27 -11.60
N ASP A 52 0.88 -9.17 -12.58
CA ASP A 52 2.03 -9.55 -13.40
C ASP A 52 2.39 -8.38 -14.33
N LYS A 53 3.12 -7.41 -13.78
CA LYS A 53 4.02 -6.53 -14.55
C LYS A 53 5.44 -6.87 -14.09
N LEU A 54 6.33 -7.06 -15.06
CA LEU A 54 7.70 -7.57 -14.94
C LEU A 54 8.38 -7.24 -13.59
N ASN A 55 8.44 -8.24 -12.71
CA ASN A 55 9.23 -8.21 -11.48
C ASN A 55 10.72 -8.27 -11.84
N ILE A 56 11.44 -7.15 -11.67
CA ILE A 56 12.89 -7.06 -11.87
C ILE A 56 13.64 -7.89 -10.80
N THR A 57 12.98 -8.30 -9.72
CA THR A 57 13.54 -9.14 -8.64
C THR A 57 13.84 -10.58 -9.02
N LYS A 58 13.18 -11.13 -10.06
CA LYS A 58 13.42 -12.51 -10.50
C LYS A 58 14.85 -12.76 -10.94
N SER A 59 15.60 -11.72 -11.34
CA SER A 59 16.99 -11.88 -11.77
C SER A 59 17.99 -12.00 -10.62
N VAL A 60 17.58 -11.72 -9.37
CA VAL A 60 18.42 -11.85 -8.17
C VAL A 60 18.07 -13.12 -7.38
N GLU A 61 16.83 -13.60 -7.49
CA GLU A 61 16.31 -14.78 -6.77
C GLU A 61 16.85 -16.13 -7.29
N ASP A 62 17.40 -16.19 -8.51
CA ASP A 62 17.77 -17.45 -9.17
C ASP A 62 19.13 -18.04 -8.73
N LYS A 63 19.69 -17.56 -7.60
CA LYS A 63 20.99 -18.01 -7.08
C LYS A 63 21.01 -18.54 -5.65
N MET A 64 19.89 -19.00 -5.09
CA MET A 64 19.94 -19.83 -3.87
C MET A 64 18.80 -20.86 -3.88
N LYS A 65 19.00 -21.97 -4.59
CA LYS A 65 18.27 -23.22 -4.32
C LYS A 65 19.19 -24.11 -3.48
N ASP A 66 18.99 -24.09 -2.17
CA ASP A 66 19.43 -25.15 -1.29
C ASP A 66 18.31 -25.47 -0.28
N ASP A 67 18.11 -26.77 -0.10
CA ASP A 67 17.01 -27.45 0.58
C ASP A 67 16.87 -27.10 2.08
N VAL A 68 15.74 -26.51 2.48
CA VAL A 68 14.94 -26.79 3.70
C VAL A 68 13.60 -26.07 3.46
N ASP A 69 12.45 -26.77 3.51
CA ASP A 69 11.13 -26.11 3.44
C ASP A 69 10.94 -25.22 4.68
N PRO A 70 11.14 -23.88 4.59
CA PRO A 70 11.00 -23.01 5.73
C PRO A 70 9.51 -22.72 5.86
N GLN A 71 8.93 -23.06 7.00
CA GLN A 71 7.56 -22.70 7.36
C GLN A 71 7.25 -21.27 6.87
N GLU A 72 6.46 -21.14 5.79
CA GLU A 72 6.30 -19.87 5.08
C GLU A 72 5.85 -18.79 6.06
N ASP A 73 6.56 -17.65 6.08
CA ASP A 73 6.18 -16.51 6.89
C ASP A 73 4.76 -16.07 6.49
N LYS A 74 3.90 -15.84 7.50
CA LYS A 74 2.55 -15.37 7.28
C LYS A 74 2.58 -13.88 6.91
N LYS A 75 1.63 -13.44 6.09
CA LYS A 75 1.45 -12.05 5.69
C LYS A 75 0.00 -11.59 5.89
N GLN A 76 -0.19 -10.32 6.25
CA GLN A 76 -1.52 -9.69 6.35
C GLN A 76 -1.47 -8.26 5.80
N GLY A 77 -2.44 -7.91 4.95
CA GLY A 77 -2.49 -6.60 4.29
C GLY A 77 -3.60 -5.70 4.84
N TYR A 78 -3.27 -4.44 5.09
CA TYR A 78 -4.15 -3.41 5.62
C TYR A 78 -4.25 -2.25 4.64
N ARG A 79 -5.48 -1.88 4.27
CA ARG A 79 -5.74 -0.67 3.47
C ARG A 79 -5.93 0.53 4.38
N ILE A 80 -5.04 1.52 4.27
CA ILE A 80 -4.99 2.70 5.15
C ILE A 80 -4.85 3.93 4.26
N SER A 81 -5.83 4.85 4.32
CA SER A 81 -5.83 6.09 3.53
C SER A 81 -5.55 5.89 2.03
N GLY A 82 -6.00 4.77 1.46
CA GLY A 82 -5.79 4.43 0.05
C GLY A 82 -4.48 3.68 -0.25
N GLY A 83 -3.51 3.71 0.66
CA GLY A 83 -2.28 2.90 0.61
C GLY A 83 -2.47 1.49 1.17
N ILE A 84 -1.49 0.62 0.93
CA ILE A 84 -1.49 -0.77 1.41
C ILE A 84 -0.24 -1.01 2.26
N LEU A 85 -0.45 -1.40 3.52
CA LEU A 85 0.57 -1.82 4.47
C LEU A 85 0.49 -3.34 4.64
N VAL A 86 1.59 -4.06 4.46
CA VAL A 86 1.64 -5.52 4.60
C VAL A 86 2.57 -5.88 5.75
N LEU A 87 2.04 -6.56 6.76
CA LEU A 87 2.80 -7.04 7.91
C LEU A 87 3.17 -8.51 7.68
N HIS A 88 4.44 -8.84 7.89
CA HIS A 88 4.99 -10.19 7.74
C HIS A 88 5.49 -10.70 9.09
N GLY A 89 5.20 -11.97 9.39
CA GLY A 89 5.67 -12.58 10.62
C GLY A 89 5.31 -14.05 10.78
N LYS A 90 5.80 -14.65 11.87
CA LYS A 90 5.66 -16.10 12.12
C LYS A 90 4.34 -16.44 12.81
N ASN A 91 3.87 -15.52 13.67
CA ASN A 91 2.71 -15.69 14.54
C ASN A 91 1.62 -14.67 14.21
N ASN A 92 0.37 -14.95 14.60
CA ASN A 92 -0.74 -14.03 14.34
C ASN A 92 -0.57 -12.68 15.05
N ALA A 93 0.07 -12.64 16.22
CA ALA A 93 0.41 -11.40 16.91
C ALA A 93 1.36 -10.50 16.08
N ASP A 94 2.22 -11.09 15.24
CA ASP A 94 3.10 -10.34 14.34
C ASP A 94 2.34 -9.73 13.17
N LEU A 95 1.08 -10.13 12.94
CA LEU A 95 0.25 -9.62 11.85
C LEU A 95 -0.70 -8.54 12.34
N GLU A 96 -0.81 -8.30 13.64
CA GLU A 96 -1.71 -7.29 14.18
C GLU A 96 -1.17 -5.89 13.89
N LEU A 97 -2.05 -5.04 13.35
CA LEU A 97 -1.78 -3.63 13.10
C LEU A 97 -1.99 -2.82 14.37
N THR A 98 -0.95 -2.15 14.83
CA THR A 98 -1.06 -1.21 15.95
C THR A 98 -1.49 0.19 15.50
N THR A 99 -2.02 0.98 16.42
CA THR A 99 -2.39 2.39 16.16
C THR A 99 -1.16 3.22 15.74
N ASP A 100 -0.01 2.99 16.36
CA ASP A 100 1.22 3.72 16.06
C ASP A 100 1.71 3.42 14.63
N GLU A 101 1.61 2.17 14.19
CA GLU A 101 1.96 1.77 12.81
C GLU A 101 1.01 2.36 11.78
N LYS A 102 -0.28 2.38 12.10
CA LYS A 102 -1.28 3.01 11.24
C LYS A 102 -0.99 4.51 11.05
N ASN A 103 -0.73 5.22 12.16
CA ASN A 103 -0.42 6.65 12.11
C ASN A 103 0.90 6.91 11.38
N THR A 104 1.94 6.13 11.70
CA THR A 104 3.25 6.23 11.04
C THR A 104 3.16 6.02 9.53
N PHE A 105 2.34 5.05 9.09
CA PHE A 105 2.12 4.81 7.67
C PHE A 105 1.39 5.97 6.99
N GLN A 106 0.35 6.52 7.61
CA GLN A 106 -0.37 7.70 7.07
C GLN A 106 0.56 8.90 6.94
N GLU A 107 1.29 9.23 8.01
CA GLU A 107 2.26 10.32 8.01
C GLU A 107 3.35 10.11 6.95
N THR A 108 3.83 8.88 6.77
CA THR A 108 4.83 8.56 5.74
C THR A 108 4.32 8.90 4.34
N MET A 109 3.07 8.55 4.02
CA MET A 109 2.47 8.87 2.73
C MET A 109 2.28 10.39 2.56
N ASP A 110 1.74 11.06 3.58
CA ASP A 110 1.47 12.49 3.55
C ASP A 110 2.77 13.30 3.41
N GLU A 111 3.81 12.93 4.13
CA GLU A 111 5.14 13.55 4.04
C GLU A 111 5.76 13.34 2.67
N PHE A 112 5.62 12.15 2.05
CA PHE A 112 6.14 11.92 0.70
C PHE A 112 5.45 12.82 -0.32
N VAL A 113 4.12 12.91 -0.25
CA VAL A 113 3.31 13.77 -1.13
C VAL A 113 3.69 15.24 -0.97
N ALA A 114 3.93 15.68 0.27
CA ALA A 114 4.26 17.07 0.56
C ALA A 114 5.70 17.45 0.17
N GLU A 115 6.66 16.53 0.33
CA GLU A 115 8.09 16.86 0.25
C GLU A 115 8.76 16.36 -1.03
N VAL A 116 8.29 15.24 -1.60
CA VAL A 116 8.93 14.59 -2.76
C VAL A 116 8.13 14.88 -4.02
N SER A 117 6.90 14.36 -4.12
CA SER A 117 6.02 14.62 -5.26
C SER A 117 4.58 14.30 -4.93
N SER A 118 3.68 15.24 -5.24
CA SER A 118 2.24 15.07 -5.12
C SER A 118 1.63 14.18 -6.20
N LEU A 119 2.36 13.91 -7.28
CA LEU A 119 1.92 13.02 -8.36
C LEU A 119 2.69 11.69 -8.28
N SER A 120 2.39 10.93 -7.21
CA SER A 120 3.01 9.64 -6.94
C SER A 120 1.96 8.57 -6.67
N ASP A 121 2.19 7.38 -7.22
CA ASP A 121 1.41 6.18 -6.95
C ASP A 121 2.21 5.27 -6.02
N PHE A 122 1.64 4.91 -4.87
CA PHE A 122 2.31 4.06 -3.90
C PHE A 122 1.96 2.59 -4.10
N TYR A 123 2.98 1.74 -4.09
CA TYR A 123 2.82 0.30 -3.97
C TYR A 123 2.75 -0.09 -2.49
N LYS A 124 2.73 -1.40 -2.22
CA LYS A 124 2.68 -1.92 -0.85
C LYS A 124 3.92 -1.52 -0.06
N LEU A 125 3.72 -1.14 1.20
CA LEU A 125 4.79 -1.06 2.20
C LEU A 125 4.83 -2.39 2.96
N ASN A 126 5.93 -3.13 2.86
CA ASN A 126 6.13 -4.38 3.57
C ASN A 126 6.91 -4.13 4.86
N VAL A 127 6.39 -4.65 5.97
CA VAL A 127 7.06 -4.64 7.27
C VAL A 127 7.37 -6.06 7.66
N TYR A 128 8.64 -6.40 7.65
CA TYR A 128 9.17 -7.67 8.15
C TYR A 128 9.68 -7.52 9.59
N SER A 129 10.09 -8.62 10.19
CA SER A 129 10.64 -8.60 11.55
C SER A 129 11.91 -7.75 11.69
N ASN A 130 12.71 -7.64 10.62
CA ASN A 130 14.00 -6.93 10.62
C ASN A 130 14.14 -5.90 9.51
N ASN A 131 13.20 -5.86 8.56
CA ASN A 131 13.30 -5.07 7.35
C ASN A 131 11.99 -4.32 7.11
N VAL A 132 12.07 -3.14 6.51
CA VAL A 132 10.92 -2.41 5.98
C VAL A 132 11.22 -2.04 4.55
N GLU A 133 10.29 -2.33 3.67
CA GLU A 133 10.42 -2.06 2.23
C GLU A 133 9.23 -1.28 1.74
N TRP A 134 9.48 -0.21 1.00
CA TRP A 134 8.42 0.58 0.40
C TRP A 134 8.77 0.99 -1.00
N SER A 135 7.80 0.87 -1.90
CA SER A 135 7.99 1.25 -3.30
C SER A 135 6.80 2.02 -3.83
N GLY A 136 7.04 2.68 -4.95
CA GLY A 136 6.03 3.42 -5.68
C GLY A 136 6.61 4.01 -6.94
N LYS A 137 5.77 4.76 -7.65
CA LYS A 137 6.10 5.43 -8.90
C LYS A 137 5.87 6.92 -8.77
N ILE A 138 6.88 7.70 -9.08
CA ILE A 138 6.79 9.15 -9.24
C ILE A 138 6.41 9.41 -10.70
N ILE A 139 5.14 9.70 -10.93
CA ILE A 139 4.55 9.74 -12.28
C ILE A 139 5.17 10.85 -13.12
N ASP A 140 5.45 12.02 -12.52
CA ASP A 140 6.03 13.17 -13.21
C ASP A 140 7.37 12.87 -13.91
N TYR A 141 8.12 11.90 -13.38
CA TYR A 141 9.45 11.53 -13.86
C TYR A 141 9.49 10.14 -14.49
N ASP A 142 8.34 9.46 -14.56
CA ASP A 142 8.22 8.05 -14.97
C ASP A 142 9.26 7.17 -14.25
N LEU A 143 9.38 7.36 -12.93
CA LEU A 143 10.46 6.84 -12.11
C LEU A 143 9.89 5.97 -10.99
N ASP A 144 10.33 4.72 -10.91
CA ASP A 144 10.01 3.83 -9.80
C ASP A 144 11.06 3.98 -8.71
N PHE A 145 10.61 4.08 -7.46
CA PHE A 145 11.48 4.09 -6.29
C PHE A 145 11.24 2.86 -5.43
N PHE A 146 12.30 2.40 -4.77
CA PHE A 146 12.26 1.38 -3.74
C PHE A 146 13.14 1.82 -2.58
N MET A 147 12.58 1.87 -1.37
CA MET A 147 13.28 2.20 -0.13
C MET A 147 13.32 0.96 0.74
N SER A 148 14.49 0.62 1.25
CA SER A 148 14.66 -0.47 2.21
C SER A 148 15.37 0.01 3.47
N ILE A 149 14.95 -0.49 4.63
CA ILE A 149 15.58 -0.26 5.93
C ILE A 149 15.79 -1.61 6.61
N GLY A 150 17.01 -1.92 7.01
CA GLY A 150 17.35 -3.16 7.70
C GLY A 150 18.59 -3.79 7.10
N GLU A 151 18.38 -4.80 6.26
CA GLU A 151 19.44 -5.58 5.62
C GLU A 151 20.16 -4.77 4.52
N GLU A 152 19.40 -4.16 3.60
CA GLU A 152 19.95 -3.38 2.48
C GLU A 152 19.44 -1.93 2.49
N ASN A 153 19.90 -1.16 3.48
CA ASN A 153 19.52 0.23 3.65
C ASN A 153 19.80 1.09 2.41
N GLY A 154 18.77 1.67 1.80
CA GLY A 154 18.98 2.61 0.71
C GLY A 154 17.71 3.01 -0.02
N ILE A 155 17.90 3.87 -1.02
CA ILE A 155 16.92 4.21 -2.04
C ILE A 155 17.45 3.69 -3.36
N TYR A 156 16.62 2.93 -4.04
CA TYR A 156 16.86 2.37 -5.35
C TYR A 156 15.88 3.01 -6.30
N ILE A 157 16.36 3.30 -7.51
CA ILE A 157 15.61 4.01 -8.52
C ILE A 157 15.69 3.21 -9.80
N ASN A 158 14.55 2.99 -10.42
CA ASN A 158 14.43 2.37 -11.72
C ASN A 158 13.69 3.30 -12.68
N GLY A 159 14.16 3.38 -13.91
CA GLY A 159 13.52 4.12 -14.99
C GLY A 159 14.30 3.94 -16.29
N ASP A 160 13.62 4.10 -17.42
CA ASP A 160 14.15 3.71 -18.73
C ASP A 160 15.26 4.66 -19.24
N MET A 161 14.89 5.83 -19.72
CA MET A 161 15.81 6.84 -20.24
C MET A 161 15.57 8.15 -19.52
N ILE A 162 16.37 8.40 -18.49
CA ILE A 162 16.23 9.57 -17.64
C ILE A 162 17.27 10.63 -18.05
N LYS A 163 16.80 11.83 -18.32
CA LYS A 163 17.67 12.98 -18.55
C LYS A 163 18.20 13.49 -17.19
N ILE A 164 19.52 13.60 -17.08
CA ILE A 164 20.15 14.23 -15.90
C ILE A 164 20.08 15.75 -16.08
N ASP A 165 19.22 16.39 -15.30
CA ASP A 165 19.09 17.84 -15.21
C ASP A 165 18.85 18.30 -13.77
N GLU A 166 18.76 19.62 -13.55
CA GLU A 166 18.58 20.20 -12.22
C GLU A 166 17.29 19.73 -11.54
N LYS A 167 16.23 19.44 -12.31
CA LYS A 167 14.95 18.96 -11.76
C LYS A 167 15.08 17.55 -11.22
N LEU A 168 15.74 16.66 -11.97
CA LEU A 168 16.06 15.32 -11.47
C LEU A 168 16.94 15.41 -10.22
N MET A 169 17.97 16.26 -10.22
CA MET A 169 18.86 16.41 -9.06
C MET A 169 18.11 16.92 -7.81
N ASP A 170 17.15 17.83 -7.98
CA ASP A 170 16.26 18.29 -6.92
C ASP A 170 15.37 17.14 -6.39
N LEU A 171 14.76 16.36 -7.29
CA LEU A 171 13.98 15.17 -6.92
C LEU A 171 14.80 14.16 -6.12
N LEU A 172 16.02 13.84 -6.59
CA LEU A 172 16.93 12.92 -5.90
C LEU A 172 17.32 13.45 -4.51
N THR A 173 17.49 14.76 -4.37
CA THR A 173 17.80 15.41 -3.09
C THR A 173 16.61 15.32 -2.14
N LYS A 174 15.39 15.54 -2.63
CA LYS A 174 14.14 15.37 -1.88
C LYS A 174 13.94 13.93 -1.42
N LEU A 175 14.11 12.97 -2.32
CA LEU A 175 14.05 11.53 -2.02
C LEU A 175 15.05 11.16 -0.93
N LYS A 176 16.30 11.62 -1.03
CA LYS A 176 17.33 11.39 -0.02
C LYS A 176 16.93 11.95 1.35
N SER A 177 16.43 13.19 1.37
CA SER A 177 16.03 13.88 2.60
C SER A 177 14.82 13.21 3.24
N PHE A 178 13.85 12.78 2.42
CA PHE A 178 12.69 12.03 2.87
C PHE A 178 13.10 10.65 3.42
N TYR A 179 14.02 9.95 2.76
CA TYR A 179 14.48 8.64 3.22
C TYR A 179 15.11 8.68 4.61
N ASP A 180 15.81 9.75 4.99
CA ASP A 180 16.32 9.89 6.35
C ASP A 180 15.19 9.95 7.40
N LYS A 181 14.07 10.62 7.06
CA LYS A 181 12.86 10.66 7.90
C LYS A 181 12.16 9.30 7.94
N PHE A 182 11.96 8.70 6.76
CA PHE A 182 11.41 7.35 6.61
C PHE A 182 12.18 6.35 7.47
N LYS A 183 13.51 6.35 7.36
CA LYS A 183 14.41 5.51 8.16
C LYS A 183 14.22 5.70 9.65
N SER A 184 14.17 6.95 10.12
CA SER A 184 13.99 7.26 11.54
C SER A 184 12.65 6.74 12.10
N LYS A 185 11.55 6.98 11.37
CA LYS A 185 10.20 6.55 11.77
C LYS A 185 10.09 5.03 11.80
N TRP A 186 10.47 4.37 10.71
CA TRP A 186 10.30 2.92 10.58
C TRP A 186 11.31 2.11 11.40
N ALA A 187 12.49 2.66 11.70
CA ALA A 187 13.38 2.06 12.70
C ALA A 187 12.75 2.04 14.10
N THR A 188 11.98 3.08 14.47
CA THR A 188 11.25 3.13 15.73
C THR A 188 10.15 2.07 15.77
N VAL A 189 9.38 1.92 14.69
CA VAL A 189 8.38 0.85 14.54
C VAL A 189 9.00 -0.54 14.67
N LEU A 190 10.09 -0.81 13.95
CA LEU A 190 10.81 -2.08 14.03
C LEU A 190 11.29 -2.37 15.46
N ALA A 191 11.82 -1.36 16.16
CA ALA A 191 12.26 -1.51 17.54
C ALA A 191 11.10 -1.83 18.49
N SER A 192 9.93 -1.19 18.31
CA SER A 192 8.73 -1.47 19.09
C SER A 192 8.25 -2.90 18.89
N ARG A 193 8.15 -3.38 17.63
CA ARG A 193 7.76 -4.78 17.35
C ARG A 193 8.72 -5.79 17.98
N LYS A 194 10.03 -5.51 17.97
CA LYS A 194 11.03 -6.36 18.63
C LYS A 194 10.91 -6.41 20.16
N LYS A 195 10.47 -5.32 20.79
CA LYS A 195 10.23 -5.27 22.24
C LYS A 195 9.01 -6.10 22.62
N THR A 196 7.92 -6.00 21.86
CA THR A 196 6.70 -6.79 22.10
C THR A 196 6.99 -8.29 22.05
N LYS A 197 7.84 -8.74 21.11
CA LYS A 197 8.30 -10.14 21.01
C LYS A 197 9.10 -10.68 22.22
N LYS A 198 9.71 -9.82 23.03
CA LYS A 198 10.53 -10.23 24.19
C LYS A 198 9.74 -10.28 25.50
N SER A 199 8.55 -9.71 25.51
CA SER A 199 7.72 -9.59 26.72
C SER A 199 6.70 -10.73 26.86
N ASP A 200 6.66 -11.65 25.89
CA ASP A 200 5.96 -12.94 25.91
C ASP A 200 6.97 -14.10 26.05
#